data_AF-A0A8X6Q554-F1
#
_entry.id   AF-A0A8X6Q554-F1
#
_cell.length_a   1.000
_cell.length_b   1.000
_cell.length_c   1.000
_cell.angle_alpha   90.00
_cell.angle_beta   90.00
_cell.angle_gamma   90.00
#
_symmetry.space_group_name_H-M   'P 1'
#
loop_
_entity.id
_entity.type
_entity.pdbx_description
1 polymer ?
#
loop_
_entity_poly.entity_id
_entity_poly.type
_entity_poly.pdbx_seq_one_letter_code
_entity_poly.pdbx_strand_id
1 'polypeptide(L)'
;MSDLFTEVYNWLPLCHLLNNRVLVMHGGLFSESNVTLDDLRKIDRNRQPPEKGLMCELLWSDPQPQPGISPSKRGVGVQFGPDVTKKFLSKNKLDYVIRSHEVKANGYEVTHDGKCITVFSAPNYCDTMRNKGAFITMKGKDMKPKFVTYSAVPHPDVRPMAYASSLLAFM
;
A
#
# COMPACT_ATOMS: atom_id res chain seq x y z
N MET A 1 16.65 22.13 -2.38
CA MET A 1 15.79 21.84 -3.57
C MET A 1 14.86 20.66 -3.31
N SER A 2 15.29 19.64 -2.55
CA SER A 2 14.39 18.60 -2.04
C SER A 2 13.34 19.11 -1.06
N ASP A 3 13.63 20.19 -0.32
CA ASP A 3 12.80 20.64 0.81
C ASP A 3 11.37 20.99 0.38
N LEU A 4 11.21 21.68 -0.75
CA LEU A 4 9.88 21.98 -1.30
C LEU A 4 9.10 20.72 -1.67
N PHE A 5 9.76 19.71 -2.26
CA PHE A 5 9.11 18.43 -2.55
C PHE A 5 8.71 17.70 -1.26
N THR A 6 9.57 17.72 -0.24
CA THR A 6 9.28 17.14 1.08
C THR A 6 8.09 17.80 1.74
N GLU A 7 8.00 19.13 1.68
CA GLU A 7 6.84 19.89 2.18
C GLU A 7 5.56 19.50 1.44
N VAL A 8 5.59 19.38 0.12
CA VAL A 8 4.43 18.93 -0.67
C VAL A 8 4.04 17.49 -0.32
N TYR A 9 5.00 16.59 -0.13
CA TYR A 9 4.72 15.19 0.24
C TYR A 9 4.03 15.06 1.59
N ASN A 10 4.36 15.91 2.56
CA ASN A 10 3.67 15.94 3.85
C ASN A 10 2.16 16.25 3.71
N TRP A 11 1.73 16.90 2.62
CA TRP A 11 0.33 17.24 2.40
C TRP A 11 -0.48 16.16 1.67
N LEU A 12 0.17 15.15 1.10
CA LEU A 12 -0.50 14.07 0.39
C LEU A 12 -1.49 13.34 1.32
N PRO A 13 -2.70 13.00 0.84
CA PRO A 13 -3.65 12.21 1.62
C PRO A 13 -3.11 10.80 1.85
N LEU A 14 -3.33 10.25 3.05
CA LEU A 14 -2.81 8.94 3.43
C LEU A 14 -3.66 7.76 2.92
N CYS A 15 -4.95 8.01 2.68
CA CYS A 15 -5.89 6.99 2.18
C CYS A 15 -7.07 7.63 1.45
N HIS A 16 -7.80 6.82 0.68
CA HIS A 16 -9.00 7.23 -0.06
C HIS A 16 -10.14 6.26 0.21
N LEU A 17 -11.34 6.78 0.44
CA LEU A 17 -12.55 5.99 0.61
C LEU A 17 -13.44 6.14 -0.62
N LEU A 18 -13.70 5.04 -1.32
CA LEU A 18 -14.50 5.02 -2.54
C LEU A 18 -15.90 4.49 -2.25
N ASN A 19 -16.91 5.31 -2.55
CA ASN A 19 -18.34 5.01 -2.38
C ASN A 19 -18.71 4.42 -1.00
N ASN A 20 -17.99 4.82 0.06
CA ASN A 20 -18.12 4.27 1.42
C ASN A 20 -17.99 2.74 1.52
N ARG A 21 -17.30 2.10 0.56
CA ARG A 21 -17.22 0.63 0.44
C ARG A 21 -15.80 0.11 0.34
N VAL A 22 -14.91 0.84 -0.35
CA VAL A 22 -13.53 0.39 -0.58
C VAL A 22 -12.55 1.41 -0.02
N LEU A 23 -11.67 0.99 0.87
CA LEU A 23 -10.60 1.81 1.40
C LEU A 23 -9.30 1.52 0.63
N VAL A 24 -8.59 2.58 0.23
CA VAL A 24 -7.34 2.49 -0.52
C VAL A 24 -6.24 3.18 0.27
N MET A 25 -5.13 2.48 0.52
CA MET A 25 -3.92 3.04 1.15
C MET A 25 -2.66 2.48 0.48
N HIS A 26 -1.47 2.99 0.81
CA HIS A 26 -0.23 2.43 0.26
C HIS A 26 0.18 1.13 0.95
N GLY A 27 0.41 1.21 2.27
CA GLY A 27 0.81 0.13 3.17
C GLY A 27 -0.35 -0.76 3.54
N GLY A 28 -0.93 -0.62 4.73
CA GLY A 28 -1.98 -1.55 5.13
C GLY A 28 -2.72 -1.17 6.40
N LEU A 29 -3.12 -2.20 7.14
CA LEU A 29 -3.93 -2.07 8.35
C LEU A 29 -3.07 -1.99 9.61
N PHE A 30 -3.78 -1.90 10.73
CA PHE A 30 -3.26 -1.37 11.99
C PHE A 30 -2.97 -2.47 13.01
N SER A 31 -2.03 -2.20 13.90
CA SER A 31 -1.80 -3.00 15.10
C SER A 31 -2.93 -2.80 16.13
N GLU A 32 -3.54 -1.62 16.14
CA GLU A 32 -4.67 -1.29 17.01
C GLU A 32 -5.98 -1.87 16.49
N SER A 33 -6.71 -2.57 17.37
CA SER A 33 -7.86 -3.37 16.94
C SER A 33 -9.18 -2.59 16.75
N ASN A 34 -9.19 -1.29 17.05
CA ASN A 34 -10.40 -0.47 17.14
C ASN A 34 -10.42 0.76 16.23
N VAL A 35 -9.50 0.85 15.29
CA VAL A 35 -9.37 1.98 14.36
C VAL A 35 -10.63 2.14 13.49
N THR A 36 -11.09 3.38 13.38
CA THR A 36 -12.23 3.81 12.58
C THR A 36 -11.79 4.72 11.44
N LEU A 37 -12.66 4.89 10.43
CA LEU A 37 -12.46 5.88 9.37
C LEU A 37 -12.34 7.31 9.89
N ASP A 38 -12.96 7.62 11.04
CA ASP A 38 -12.86 8.96 11.65
C ASP A 38 -11.48 9.22 12.26
N ASP A 39 -10.88 8.19 12.87
CA ASP A 39 -9.49 8.25 13.36
C ASP A 39 -8.53 8.56 12.21
N LEU A 40 -8.75 7.98 11.03
CA LEU A 40 -7.92 8.22 9.85
C LEU A 40 -8.04 9.66 9.32
N ARG A 41 -9.22 10.27 9.40
CA ARG A 41 -9.43 11.67 8.98
C ARG A 41 -8.76 12.67 9.92
N LYS A 42 -8.60 12.30 11.20
CA LYS A 42 -8.02 13.14 12.26
C LYS A 42 -6.50 13.07 12.35
N ILE A 43 -5.84 12.25 11.53
CA ILE A 43 -4.37 12.15 11.52
C ILE A 43 -3.78 13.50 11.10
N ASP A 44 -2.96 14.09 11.98
CA ASP A 44 -2.08 15.20 11.63
C ASP A 44 -0.93 14.70 10.75
N ARG A 45 -1.15 14.77 9.44
CA ARG A 45 -0.28 14.20 8.42
C ARG A 45 0.79 15.15 7.90
N ASN A 46 0.72 16.46 8.17
CA ASN A 46 1.64 17.45 7.62
C ASN A 46 3.01 17.42 8.36
N ARG A 47 3.67 16.27 8.30
CA ARG A 47 4.91 15.95 8.98
C ARG A 47 5.51 14.68 8.39
N GLN A 48 6.73 14.37 8.78
CA GLN A 48 7.31 13.06 8.49
C GLN A 48 6.55 11.94 9.23
N PRO A 49 6.42 10.74 8.62
CA PRO A 49 5.80 9.61 9.30
C PRO A 49 6.51 9.31 10.62
N PRO A 50 5.78 9.14 11.74
CA PRO A 50 6.37 8.68 12.99
C PRO A 50 6.87 7.23 12.87
N GLU A 51 7.67 6.78 13.85
CA GLU A 51 8.13 5.39 13.89
C GLU A 51 7.00 4.37 14.12
N LYS A 52 5.89 4.80 14.76
CA LYS A 52 4.74 3.95 15.12
C LYS A 52 3.42 4.71 14.99
N GLY A 53 2.31 3.97 15.01
CA GLY A 53 0.95 4.51 14.97
C GLY A 53 0.34 4.57 13.57
N LEU A 54 -0.87 5.11 13.48
CA LEU A 54 -1.73 4.96 12.29
C LEU A 54 -1.10 5.48 11.00
N MET A 55 -0.41 6.62 11.04
CA MET A 55 0.27 7.18 9.86
C MET A 55 1.39 6.26 9.37
N CYS A 56 2.17 5.67 10.28
CA CYS A 56 3.23 4.73 9.95
C CYS A 56 2.64 3.46 9.31
N GLU A 57 1.63 2.87 9.95
CA GLU A 57 1.04 1.60 9.53
C GLU A 57 0.26 1.71 8.20
N LEU A 58 -0.38 2.85 7.93
CA LEU A 58 -0.97 3.15 6.61
C LEU A 58 0.05 3.13 5.47
N LEU A 59 1.32 3.42 5.77
CA LEU A 59 2.40 3.50 4.79
C LEU A 59 3.24 2.22 4.73
N TRP A 60 3.39 1.48 5.83
CA TRP A 60 4.40 0.42 5.95
C TRP A 60 3.89 -0.99 6.27
N SER A 61 2.65 -1.15 6.72
CA SER A 61 2.15 -2.48 7.10
C SER A 61 1.88 -3.39 5.90
N ASP A 62 2.10 -4.70 6.05
CA ASP A 62 1.90 -5.71 5.00
C ASP A 62 0.91 -6.82 5.43
N PRO A 63 0.15 -7.39 4.49
CA PRO A 63 -0.69 -8.55 4.81
C PRO A 63 0.16 -9.80 5.09
N GLN A 64 -0.34 -10.70 5.93
CA GLN A 64 0.24 -12.04 6.13
C GLN A 64 -0.84 -13.12 6.04
N PRO A 65 -0.50 -14.33 5.59
CA PRO A 65 -1.48 -15.40 5.43
C PRO A 65 -2.07 -15.88 6.76
N GLN A 66 -1.28 -15.81 7.85
CA GLN A 66 -1.71 -16.33 9.14
C GLN A 66 -2.49 -15.30 9.96
N PRO A 67 -3.49 -15.73 10.75
CA PRO A 67 -4.22 -14.84 11.65
C PRO A 67 -3.30 -14.10 12.65
N GLY A 68 -3.77 -12.96 13.12
CA GLY A 68 -3.11 -12.14 14.12
C GLY A 68 -2.23 -11.03 13.54
N ILE A 69 -1.38 -10.48 14.40
CA ILE A 69 -0.41 -9.43 14.08
C ILE A 69 0.99 -9.96 14.36
N SER A 70 1.95 -9.64 13.51
CA SER A 70 3.36 -9.98 13.72
C SER A 70 4.27 -8.79 13.41
N PRO A 71 5.51 -8.79 13.93
CA PRO A 71 6.49 -7.75 13.58
C PRO A 71 6.72 -7.69 12.06
N SER A 72 6.81 -6.48 11.52
CA SER A 72 7.10 -6.28 10.10
C SER A 72 8.50 -6.79 9.74
N LYS A 73 8.61 -7.51 8.60
CA LYS A 73 9.89 -7.89 8.00
C LYS A 73 10.74 -6.68 7.58
N ARG A 74 10.13 -5.50 7.51
CA ARG A 74 10.79 -4.22 7.16
C ARG A 74 11.39 -3.51 8.37
N GLY A 75 11.16 -4.01 9.59
CA GLY A 75 11.53 -3.33 10.83
C GLY A 75 10.64 -2.13 11.19
N VAL A 76 9.63 -1.81 10.38
CA VAL A 76 8.69 -0.70 10.58
C VAL A 76 7.28 -1.12 10.13
N GLY A 77 6.25 -0.64 10.84
CA GLY A 77 4.87 -1.12 10.68
C GLY A 77 4.66 -2.53 11.23
N VAL A 78 3.57 -3.19 10.81
CA VAL A 78 3.25 -4.56 11.24
C VAL A 78 2.85 -5.45 10.06
N GLN A 79 2.91 -6.76 10.28
CA GLN A 79 2.20 -7.71 9.43
C GLN A 79 0.83 -8.01 10.03
N PHE A 80 -0.23 -8.04 9.22
CA PHE A 80 -1.61 -8.24 9.68
C PHE A 80 -2.33 -9.37 8.94
N GLY A 81 -3.04 -10.20 9.68
CA GLY A 81 -3.73 -11.38 9.18
C GLY A 81 -5.13 -11.12 8.58
N PRO A 82 -5.76 -12.18 8.07
CA PRO A 82 -7.13 -12.13 7.53
C PRO A 82 -8.18 -11.75 8.59
N ASP A 83 -7.99 -12.13 9.85
CA ASP A 83 -8.85 -11.79 10.98
C ASP A 83 -8.82 -10.27 11.29
N VAL A 84 -7.64 -9.66 11.27
CA VAL A 84 -7.47 -8.19 11.42
C VAL A 84 -8.21 -7.47 10.30
N THR A 85 -8.04 -7.94 9.07
CA THR A 85 -8.71 -7.38 7.89
C THR A 85 -10.23 -7.47 8.02
N LYS A 86 -10.74 -8.66 8.33
CA LYS A 86 -12.18 -8.90 8.50
C LYS A 86 -12.77 -8.04 9.63
N LYS A 87 -12.07 -7.90 10.76
CA LYS A 87 -12.51 -7.08 11.89
C LYS A 87 -12.59 -5.60 11.52
N PHE A 88 -11.55 -5.06 10.89
CA PHE A 88 -11.53 -3.65 10.47
C PHE A 88 -12.63 -3.33 9.46
N LEU A 89 -12.80 -4.20 8.45
CA LEU A 89 -13.83 -4.02 7.41
C LEU A 89 -15.24 -4.08 7.99
N SER A 90 -15.52 -5.08 8.85
CA SER A 90 -16.82 -5.21 9.52
C SER A 90 -17.16 -3.98 10.36
N LYS A 91 -16.20 -3.50 11.17
CA LYS A 91 -16.37 -2.32 12.02
C LYS A 91 -16.67 -1.06 11.21
N ASN A 92 -16.02 -0.90 10.06
CA ASN A 92 -16.15 0.29 9.22
C ASN A 92 -17.17 0.13 8.07
N LYS A 93 -17.91 -0.99 8.03
CA LYS A 93 -18.90 -1.31 6.98
C LYS A 93 -18.31 -1.25 5.56
N LEU A 94 -17.10 -1.79 5.40
CA LEU A 94 -16.37 -1.82 4.14
C LEU A 94 -16.38 -3.23 3.52
N ASP A 95 -16.24 -3.28 2.20
CA ASP A 95 -16.23 -4.53 1.45
C ASP A 95 -14.85 -5.18 1.43
N TYR A 96 -13.81 -4.41 1.14
CA TYR A 96 -12.41 -4.83 1.05
C TYR A 96 -11.47 -3.62 1.05
N VAL A 97 -10.17 -3.86 1.20
CA VAL A 97 -9.11 -2.83 1.04
C VAL A 97 -8.29 -3.06 -0.22
N ILE A 98 -7.81 -1.98 -0.83
CA ILE A 98 -6.79 -2.01 -1.89
C ILE A 98 -5.53 -1.37 -1.34
N ARG A 99 -4.40 -2.02 -1.58
CA ARG A 99 -3.07 -1.57 -1.18
C ARG A 99 -2.02 -1.86 -2.24
N SER A 100 -0.79 -1.38 -2.04
CA SER A 100 0.32 -1.57 -2.98
C SER A 100 1.56 -2.14 -2.28
N HIS A 101 2.64 -1.35 -2.16
CA HIS A 101 3.86 -1.56 -1.35
C HIS A 101 4.70 -2.86 -1.53
N GLU A 102 4.15 -3.92 -2.11
CA GLU A 102 4.83 -5.19 -2.39
C GLU A 102 4.79 -5.48 -3.90
N VAL A 103 5.95 -5.82 -4.47
CA VAL A 103 6.05 -6.32 -5.84
C VAL A 103 5.30 -7.65 -5.94
N LYS A 104 4.47 -7.81 -6.99
CA LYS A 104 3.79 -9.08 -7.30
C LYS A 104 4.09 -9.48 -8.73
N ALA A 105 4.35 -10.76 -8.97
CA ALA A 105 4.75 -11.27 -10.29
C ALA A 105 3.78 -10.88 -11.41
N ASN A 106 2.47 -10.93 -11.14
CA ASN A 106 1.42 -10.56 -12.10
C ASN A 106 0.95 -9.09 -11.95
N GLY A 107 1.65 -8.27 -11.17
CA GLY A 107 1.28 -6.89 -10.88
C GLY A 107 0.13 -6.75 -9.87
N TYR A 108 -0.50 -7.83 -9.43
CA TYR A 108 -1.50 -7.81 -8.36
C TYR A 108 -1.55 -9.15 -7.61
N GLU A 109 -2.18 -9.14 -6.44
CA GLU A 109 -2.50 -10.33 -5.65
C GLU A 109 -3.77 -10.10 -4.83
N VAL A 110 -4.57 -11.14 -4.66
CA VAL A 110 -5.80 -11.10 -3.86
C VAL A 110 -5.62 -12.05 -2.68
N THR A 111 -5.66 -11.52 -1.46
CA THR A 111 -5.46 -12.26 -0.21
C THR A 111 -6.64 -12.06 0.74
N HIS A 112 -6.60 -12.75 1.89
CA HIS A 112 -7.58 -12.65 2.96
C HIS A 112 -9.02 -12.84 2.46
N ASP A 113 -9.26 -13.92 1.71
CA ASP A 113 -10.58 -14.27 1.17
C ASP A 113 -11.21 -13.16 0.30
N GLY A 114 -10.38 -12.47 -0.49
CA GLY A 114 -10.82 -11.39 -1.36
C GLY A 114 -10.95 -10.03 -0.67
N LYS A 115 -10.50 -9.91 0.58
CA LYS A 115 -10.68 -8.70 1.40
C LYS A 115 -9.47 -7.79 1.44
N CYS A 116 -8.30 -8.27 1.01
CA CYS A 116 -7.09 -7.47 0.86
C CYS A 116 -6.53 -7.66 -0.54
N ILE A 117 -6.41 -6.57 -1.30
CA ILE A 117 -5.95 -6.60 -2.69
C ILE A 117 -4.66 -5.80 -2.78
N THR A 118 -3.59 -6.43 -3.24
CA THR A 118 -2.35 -5.74 -3.60
C THR A 118 -2.36 -5.43 -5.09
N VAL A 119 -2.07 -4.18 -5.48
CA VAL A 119 -1.83 -3.75 -6.87
C VAL A 119 -0.49 -3.04 -6.97
N PHE A 120 0.29 -3.36 -8.00
CA PHE A 120 1.63 -2.85 -8.22
C PHE A 120 1.82 -2.44 -9.68
N SER A 121 2.23 -1.19 -9.91
CA SER A 121 2.20 -0.55 -11.23
C SER A 121 3.59 -0.24 -11.80
N ALA A 122 4.65 -0.85 -11.29
CA ALA A 122 5.99 -0.77 -11.89
C ALA A 122 6.36 -2.13 -12.53
N PRO A 123 6.09 -2.34 -13.83
CA PRO A 123 6.53 -3.55 -14.50
C PRO A 123 8.06 -3.62 -14.59
N ASN A 124 8.63 -4.81 -14.53
CA ASN A 124 10.07 -5.06 -14.47
C ASN A 124 10.78 -4.17 -13.44
N TYR A 125 10.29 -4.19 -12.19
CA TYR A 125 10.76 -3.32 -11.13
C TYR A 125 12.29 -3.36 -11.00
N CYS A 126 12.90 -2.16 -11.01
CA CYS A 126 14.35 -1.94 -10.99
C CYS A 126 15.11 -2.78 -12.05
N ASP A 127 14.53 -2.96 -13.24
CA ASP A 127 15.08 -3.67 -14.39
C ASP A 127 15.50 -5.13 -14.16
N THR A 128 15.11 -5.71 -13.03
CA THR A 128 15.60 -7.01 -12.56
C THR A 128 14.49 -7.98 -12.19
N MET A 129 13.36 -7.49 -11.68
CA MET A 129 12.31 -8.33 -11.11
C MET A 129 11.45 -9.07 -12.14
N ARG A 130 11.41 -8.60 -13.40
CA ARG A 130 10.63 -9.19 -14.51
C ARG A 130 9.13 -9.36 -14.23
N ASN A 131 8.59 -8.66 -13.23
CA ASN A 131 7.16 -8.69 -12.91
C ASN A 131 6.35 -7.91 -13.94
N LYS A 132 5.06 -8.23 -14.06
CA LYS A 132 4.08 -7.36 -14.74
C LYS A 132 3.70 -6.19 -13.84
N GLY A 133 3.23 -5.12 -14.46
CA GLY A 133 2.48 -4.06 -13.80
C GLY A 133 0.99 -4.34 -13.90
N ALA A 134 0.21 -3.78 -12.98
CA ALA A 134 -1.24 -3.79 -13.06
C ALA A 134 -1.85 -2.47 -12.60
N PHE A 135 -3.09 -2.22 -13.02
CA PHE A 135 -3.98 -1.21 -12.45
C PHE A 135 -5.40 -1.79 -12.30
N ILE A 136 -6.21 -1.18 -11.44
CA ILE A 136 -7.58 -1.61 -11.16
C ILE A 136 -8.56 -0.60 -11.74
N THR A 137 -9.54 -1.10 -12.49
CA THR A 137 -10.71 -0.33 -12.90
C THR A 137 -11.93 -0.81 -12.12
N MET A 138 -12.78 0.12 -11.70
CA MET A 138 -14.01 -0.17 -10.95
C MET A 138 -15.16 0.64 -11.53
N LYS A 139 -16.37 0.07 -11.51
CA LYS A 139 -17.61 0.78 -11.85
C LYS A 139 -18.34 1.12 -10.56
N GLY A 140 -18.89 2.33 -10.47
CA GLY A 140 -19.40 2.88 -9.20
C GLY A 140 -20.54 2.08 -8.53
N LYS A 141 -21.32 1.29 -9.29
CA LYS A 141 -22.46 0.52 -8.73
C LYS A 141 -22.04 -0.79 -8.06
N ASP A 142 -21.13 -1.55 -8.67
CA ASP A 142 -20.73 -2.87 -8.17
C ASP A 142 -19.47 -2.81 -7.30
N MET A 143 -18.64 -1.77 -7.47
CA MET A 143 -17.31 -1.65 -6.84
C MET A 143 -16.50 -2.93 -6.98
N LYS A 144 -16.66 -3.66 -8.10
CA LYS A 144 -15.90 -4.88 -8.34
C LYS A 144 -14.54 -4.52 -8.96
N PRO A 145 -13.42 -5.05 -8.44
CA PRO A 145 -12.11 -4.76 -8.99
C PRO A 145 -11.92 -5.53 -10.30
N LYS A 146 -11.66 -4.81 -11.39
CA LYS A 146 -11.21 -5.38 -12.67
C LYS A 146 -9.73 -5.06 -12.86
N PHE A 147 -8.90 -6.09 -12.77
CA PHE A 147 -7.45 -6.00 -12.98
C PHE A 147 -7.12 -5.91 -14.47
N VAL A 148 -6.23 -4.99 -14.82
CA VAL A 148 -5.61 -4.90 -16.14
C VAL A 148 -4.11 -4.98 -15.94
N THR A 149 -3.46 -5.95 -16.58
CA THR A 149 -2.00 -6.16 -16.47
C THR A 149 -1.29 -5.69 -17.73
N TYR A 150 -0.04 -5.27 -17.58
CA TYR A 150 0.80 -4.78 -18.67
C TYR A 150 2.28 -5.09 -18.41
N SER A 151 3.06 -5.10 -19.48
CA SER A 151 4.51 -5.36 -19.44
C SER A 151 5.30 -4.06 -19.48
N ALA A 152 6.59 -4.15 -19.15
CA ALA A 152 7.51 -3.04 -19.26
C ALA A 152 7.71 -2.64 -20.73
N VAL A 153 8.12 -1.40 -20.94
CA VAL A 153 8.51 -0.84 -22.24
C VAL A 153 9.96 -0.36 -22.18
N PRO A 154 10.66 -0.25 -23.32
CA PRO A 154 12.01 0.30 -23.34
C PRO A 154 12.06 1.71 -22.77
N HIS A 155 13.14 2.03 -22.06
CA HIS A 155 13.46 3.38 -21.57
C HIS A 155 14.94 3.71 -21.87
N PRO A 156 15.36 4.99 -21.79
CA PRO A 156 16.76 5.37 -21.98
C PRO A 156 17.71 4.64 -21.03
N ASP A 157 18.99 4.56 -21.43
CA ASP A 157 20.04 3.88 -20.67
C ASP A 157 20.48 4.71 -19.44
N VAL A 158 19.61 4.72 -18.44
CA VAL A 158 19.88 5.27 -17.11
C VAL A 158 19.53 4.18 -16.12
N ARG A 159 20.56 3.69 -15.41
CA ARG A 159 20.40 2.60 -14.44
C ARG A 159 19.47 3.00 -13.29
N PRO A 160 18.66 2.07 -12.75
CA PRO A 160 17.95 2.28 -11.49
C PRO A 160 18.93 2.76 -10.41
N MET A 161 18.47 3.65 -9.54
CA MET A 161 19.26 4.18 -8.40
C MET A 161 20.53 4.98 -8.78
N ALA A 162 20.69 5.43 -10.04
CA ALA A 162 21.86 6.20 -10.49
C ALA A 162 22.16 7.48 -9.65
N TYR A 163 21.16 8.04 -8.98
CA TYR A 163 21.27 9.24 -8.14
C TYR A 163 21.16 8.95 -6.63
N ALA A 164 21.07 7.68 -6.23
CA ALA A 164 20.98 7.30 -4.84
C ALA A 164 22.36 7.39 -4.16
N SER A 165 22.37 7.37 -2.82
CA SER A 165 23.61 7.22 -2.06
C SER A 165 24.37 5.98 -2.50
N SER A 166 25.69 6.07 -2.61
CA SER A 166 26.56 4.94 -2.97
C SER A 166 26.39 3.75 -2.03
N LEU A 167 26.01 3.98 -0.77
CA LEU A 167 25.70 2.92 0.20
C LEU A 167 24.54 2.01 -0.24
N LEU A 168 23.60 2.53 -1.03
CA LEU A 168 22.44 1.80 -1.55
C LEU A 168 22.64 1.29 -2.98
N ALA A 169 23.61 1.83 -3.71
CA ALA A 169 23.88 1.43 -5.10
C ALA A 169 24.46 0.01 -5.24
N PHE A 170 24.89 -0.59 -4.13
CA PHE A 170 25.47 -1.94 -4.05
C PHE A 170 24.59 -2.97 -3.32
N MET A 171 23.41 -2.57 -2.82
CA MET A 171 22.41 -3.47 -2.24
C MET A 171 21.33 -3.80 -3.27
#